data_AF-A0A7C5ZTI9-F1
#
_entry.id   AF-A0A7C5ZTI9-F1
#
_cell.length_a   1.000
_cell.length_b   1.000
_cell.length_c   1.000
_cell.angle_alpha   90.00
_cell.angle_beta   90.00
_cell.angle_gamma   90.00
#
_symmetry.space_group_name_H-M   'P 1'
#
loop_
_entity.id
_entity.type
_entity.pdbx_description
1 polymer ?
#
loop_
_entity_poly.entity_id
_entity_poly.type
_entity_poly.pdbx_seq_one_letter_code
_entity_poly.pdbx_strand_id
1 'polypeptide(L)'
;MSAANKEWIFLLAFFACFFFVLIAETKWLQIRAAASLRNAAIVAAGSDLFGITAGLLLAFVIFGGVVAFFRGGQQLSGEDPRLSIAFFISLTGPFIALLIPKLILARILRLRPPPGITPYAFVSTFLFLVIVFGIPALIIYLLRSF
;
A
#
# COMPACT_ATOMS: atom_id res chain seq x y z
N MET A 1 -18.87 7.60 -19.26
CA MET A 1 -17.71 8.34 -18.69
C MET A 1 -16.45 8.01 -19.50
N SER A 2 -15.62 8.99 -19.87
CA SER A 2 -14.37 8.73 -20.64
C SER A 2 -13.33 8.01 -19.77
N ALA A 3 -12.35 7.35 -20.40
CA ALA A 3 -11.22 6.72 -19.70
C ALA A 3 -10.42 7.74 -18.87
N ALA A 4 -10.16 8.92 -19.45
CA ALA A 4 -9.50 10.02 -18.76
C ALA A 4 -10.22 10.44 -17.47
N ASN A 5 -11.57 10.50 -17.48
CA ASN A 5 -12.32 10.84 -16.26
C ASN A 5 -12.19 9.76 -15.17
N LYS A 6 -12.05 8.48 -15.54
CA LYS A 6 -11.84 7.39 -14.58
C LYS A 6 -10.47 7.49 -13.91
N GLU A 7 -9.43 7.83 -14.67
CA GLU A 7 -8.08 8.03 -14.14
C GLU A 7 -8.03 9.18 -13.13
N TRP A 8 -8.66 10.31 -13.44
CA TRP A 8 -8.73 11.45 -12.52
C TRP A 8 -9.51 11.14 -11.24
N ILE A 9 -10.64 10.42 -11.34
CA ILE A 9 -11.40 10.00 -10.16
C ILE A 9 -10.58 9.02 -9.30
N PHE A 10 -9.89 8.07 -9.93
CA PHE A 10 -9.00 7.16 -9.21
C PHE A 10 -7.91 7.93 -8.48
N LEU A 11 -7.26 8.87 -9.16
CA LEU A 11 -6.18 9.67 -8.60
C LEU A 11 -6.66 10.52 -7.41
N LEU A 12 -7.80 11.19 -7.55
CA LEU A 12 -8.40 11.98 -6.47
C LEU A 12 -8.78 11.10 -5.27
N ALA A 13 -9.41 9.95 -5.52
CA ALA A 13 -9.75 9.00 -4.46
C ALA A 13 -8.49 8.45 -3.77
N PHE A 14 -7.45 8.12 -4.54
CA PHE A 14 -6.16 7.67 -4.02
C PHE A 14 -5.54 8.70 -3.09
N PHE A 15 -5.43 9.96 -3.51
CA PHE A 15 -4.88 11.01 -2.65
C PHE A 15 -5.75 11.27 -1.42
N ALA A 16 -7.08 11.31 -1.57
CA ALA A 16 -7.98 11.49 -0.43
C ALA A 16 -7.82 10.38 0.61
N CYS A 17 -7.80 9.11 0.18
CA CYS A 17 -7.56 7.97 1.04
C CYS A 17 -6.17 8.00 1.67
N PHE A 18 -5.13 8.36 0.89
CA PHE A 18 -3.76 8.49 1.40
C PHE A 18 -3.67 9.51 2.53
N PHE A 19 -4.17 10.74 2.33
CA PHE A 19 -4.14 11.77 3.37
C PHE A 19 -5.00 11.40 4.58
N PHE A 20 -6.15 10.74 4.35
CA PHE A 20 -6.99 10.24 5.43
C PHE A 20 -6.23 9.23 6.32
N VAL A 21 -5.61 8.22 5.72
CA VAL A 21 -4.83 7.20 6.47
C VAL A 21 -3.64 7.85 7.17
N LEU A 22 -2.93 8.74 6.49
CA LEU A 22 -1.79 9.45 7.05
C LEU A 22 -2.15 10.23 8.32
N ILE A 23 -3.24 11.02 8.26
CA ILE A 23 -3.72 11.81 9.40
C ILE A 23 -4.22 10.90 10.52
N ALA A 24 -5.02 9.89 10.17
CA ALA A 24 -5.57 8.94 11.12
C ALA A 24 -4.48 8.18 11.87
N GLU A 25 -3.46 7.68 11.16
CA GLU A 25 -2.34 6.97 11.73
C GLU A 25 -1.48 7.88 12.60
N THR A 26 -1.17 9.09 12.12
CA THR A 26 -0.42 10.07 12.91
C THR A 26 -1.13 10.37 14.23
N LYS A 27 -2.44 10.64 14.19
CA LYS A 27 -3.26 10.87 15.40
C LYS A 27 -3.31 9.65 16.30
N TRP A 28 -3.47 8.47 15.72
CA TRP A 28 -3.48 7.22 16.48
C TRP A 28 -2.16 7.01 17.23
N LEU A 29 -1.01 7.23 16.58
CA LEU A 29 0.32 7.15 17.20
C LEU A 29 0.49 8.18 18.33
N GLN A 30 0.01 9.41 18.15
CA GLN A 30 0.06 10.42 19.21
C GLN A 30 -0.72 9.98 20.45
N ILE A 31 -1.95 9.49 20.26
CA ILE A 31 -2.85 9.13 21.36
C ILE A 31 -2.40 7.82 22.02
N ARG A 32 -2.08 6.80 21.23
CA ARG A 32 -1.88 5.43 21.72
C ARG A 32 -0.43 5.11 22.03
N ALA A 33 0.53 5.67 21.29
CA ALA A 33 1.96 5.42 21.52
C ALA A 33 2.65 6.56 22.31
N ALA A 34 1.89 7.56 22.77
CA ALA A 34 2.39 8.78 23.41
C ALA A 34 3.52 9.46 22.63
N ALA A 35 3.47 9.35 21.30
CA ALA A 35 4.48 9.88 20.40
C ALA A 35 4.34 11.40 20.23
N SER A 36 5.46 12.12 20.12
CA SER A 36 5.43 13.50 19.68
C SER A 36 4.85 13.60 18.26
N LEU A 37 4.21 14.73 17.91
CA LEU A 37 3.65 14.94 16.56
C LEU A 37 4.68 14.67 15.47
N ARG A 38 5.90 15.16 15.67
CA ARG A 38 7.02 14.96 14.74
C ARG A 38 7.33 13.47 14.56
N ASN A 39 7.48 12.71 15.64
CA ASN A 39 7.83 11.30 15.53
C ASN A 39 6.70 10.47 14.92
N ALA A 40 5.45 10.76 15.30
CA ALA A 40 4.27 10.12 14.70
C ALA A 40 4.19 10.38 13.19
N ALA A 41 4.37 11.64 12.78
CA ALA A 41 4.35 12.03 11.38
C ALA A 41 5.50 11.42 10.58
N ILE A 42 6.72 11.32 11.16
CA ILE A 42 7.85 10.66 10.48
C ILE A 42 7.57 9.18 10.26
N VAL A 43 7.03 8.46 11.25
CA VAL A 43 6.70 7.04 11.07
C VAL A 43 5.60 6.85 10.03
N ALA A 44 4.49 7.59 10.16
CA ALA A 44 3.38 7.48 9.22
C ALA A 44 3.79 7.95 7.81
N ALA A 45 4.11 9.23 7.63
CA ALA A 45 4.45 9.80 6.32
C ALA A 45 5.68 9.15 5.69
N GLY A 46 6.72 8.90 6.48
CA GLY A 46 7.97 8.32 5.97
C GLY A 46 7.77 6.91 5.44
N SER A 47 7.06 6.06 6.17
CA SER A 47 6.79 4.69 5.70
C SER A 47 5.76 4.66 4.57
N ASP A 48 4.72 5.48 4.64
CA ASP A 48 3.64 5.50 3.64
C ASP A 48 4.12 6.04 2.28
N LEU A 49 4.90 7.13 2.26
CA LEU A 49 5.50 7.68 1.04
C LEU A 49 6.51 6.72 0.41
N PHE A 50 7.34 6.08 1.25
CA PHE A 50 8.27 5.05 0.77
C PHE A 50 7.50 3.84 0.21
N GLY A 51 6.44 3.41 0.87
CA GLY A 51 5.61 2.31 0.42
C GLY A 51 4.92 2.55 -0.91
N ILE A 52 4.44 3.78 -1.19
CA ILE A 52 3.88 4.10 -2.51
C ILE A 52 4.96 4.06 -3.59
N THR A 53 6.11 4.70 -3.33
CA THR A 53 7.16 4.86 -4.34
C THR A 53 7.92 3.55 -4.59
N ALA A 54 8.54 3.01 -3.55
CA ALA A 54 9.32 1.77 -3.63
C ALA A 54 8.43 0.53 -3.75
N GLY A 55 7.23 0.55 -3.16
CA GLY A 55 6.32 -0.60 -3.22
C GLY A 55 5.74 -0.83 -4.61
N LEU A 56 5.40 0.23 -5.35
CA LEU A 56 4.99 0.10 -6.76
C LEU A 56 6.14 -0.44 -7.62
N LEU A 57 7.36 0.09 -7.43
CA LEU A 57 8.54 -0.42 -8.13
C LEU A 57 8.76 -1.91 -7.83
N LEU A 58 8.67 -2.30 -6.56
CA LEU A 58 8.85 -3.69 -6.14
C LEU A 58 7.73 -4.60 -6.67
N ALA A 59 6.48 -4.10 -6.74
CA ALA A 59 5.39 -4.82 -7.38
C ALA A 59 5.70 -5.11 -8.85
N PHE A 60 6.21 -4.13 -9.61
CA PHE A 60 6.59 -4.33 -11.01
C PHE A 60 7.72 -5.35 -11.15
N VAL A 61 8.74 -5.28 -10.29
CA VAL A 61 9.87 -6.23 -10.30
C VAL A 61 9.39 -7.65 -9.99
N ILE A 62 8.57 -7.83 -8.96
CA ILE A 62 8.02 -9.14 -8.59
C ILE A 62 7.11 -9.67 -9.69
N PHE A 63 6.20 -8.83 -10.20
CA PHE A 63 5.29 -9.21 -11.28
C PHE A 63 6.09 -9.66 -12.52
N GLY A 64 7.05 -8.85 -12.97
CA GLY A 64 7.90 -9.16 -14.10
C GLY A 64 8.71 -10.45 -13.90
N GLY A 65 9.27 -10.67 -12.71
CA GLY A 65 10.01 -11.88 -12.38
C GLY A 65 9.13 -13.13 -12.38
N VAL A 66 7.94 -13.06 -11.78
CA VAL A 66 6.99 -14.19 -11.74
C VAL A 66 6.44 -14.50 -13.13
N VAL A 67 6.09 -13.47 -13.92
CA VAL A 67 5.65 -13.66 -15.31
C VAL A 67 6.77 -14.25 -16.17
N ALA A 68 8.01 -13.78 -16.02
CA ALA A 68 9.16 -14.34 -16.74
C ALA A 68 9.39 -15.81 -16.40
N PHE A 69 9.25 -16.17 -15.11
CA PHE A 69 9.32 -17.55 -14.66
C PHE A 69 8.23 -18.43 -15.28
N PHE A 70 6.98 -17.96 -15.33
CA PHE A 70 5.86 -18.72 -15.91
C PHE A 70 5.89 -18.81 -17.44
N ARG A 71 6.43 -17.79 -18.12
CA ARG A 71 6.49 -17.78 -19.58
C ARG A 71 7.36 -18.90 -20.12
N GLY A 72 8.51 -19.18 -19.51
CA GLY A 72 9.46 -20.17 -20.05
C GLY A 72 9.78 -19.98 -21.54
N GLY A 73 9.63 -18.76 -22.08
CA GLY A 73 9.75 -18.43 -23.52
C GLY A 73 8.46 -18.36 -24.34
N GLN A 74 7.28 -18.68 -23.81
CA GLN A 74 5.98 -18.59 -24.51
C GLN A 74 5.18 -17.34 -24.13
N GLN A 75 4.32 -16.88 -25.05
CA GLN A 75 3.47 -15.71 -24.85
C GLN A 75 2.21 -16.10 -24.07
N LEU A 76 2.14 -15.74 -22.77
CA LEU A 76 0.92 -15.91 -21.97
C LEU A 76 -0.20 -15.03 -22.54
N SER A 77 -1.39 -15.61 -22.74
CA SER A 77 -2.59 -14.86 -23.10
C SER A 77 -3.07 -14.05 -21.89
N GLY A 78 -3.82 -12.97 -22.14
CA GLY A 78 -4.37 -12.13 -21.06
C GLY A 78 -5.36 -12.86 -20.14
N GLU A 79 -5.86 -14.03 -20.56
CA GLU A 79 -6.80 -14.86 -19.80
C GLU A 79 -6.11 -15.97 -19.00
N ASP A 80 -4.78 -16.07 -19.07
CA ASP A 80 -4.04 -17.12 -18.36
C ASP A 80 -4.12 -16.92 -16.83
N PRO A 81 -4.61 -17.91 -16.06
CA PRO A 81 -4.71 -17.82 -14.59
C PRO A 81 -3.36 -17.56 -13.91
N ARG A 82 -2.23 -17.89 -14.55
CA ARG A 82 -0.88 -17.60 -14.05
C ARG A 82 -0.60 -16.10 -13.96
N LEU A 83 -1.19 -15.27 -14.83
CA LEU A 83 -1.08 -13.81 -14.73
C LEU A 83 -1.78 -13.27 -13.48
N SER A 84 -2.92 -13.86 -13.12
CA SER A 84 -3.62 -13.52 -11.88
C SER A 84 -2.79 -13.89 -10.65
N ILE A 85 -2.17 -15.08 -10.65
CA ILE A 85 -1.25 -15.50 -9.59
C ILE A 85 -0.06 -14.53 -9.49
N ALA A 86 0.55 -14.17 -10.62
CA ALA A 86 1.66 -13.21 -10.65
C ALA A 86 1.25 -11.84 -10.09
N PHE A 87 0.04 -11.39 -10.40
CA PHE A 87 -0.53 -10.17 -9.83
C PHE A 87 -0.74 -10.28 -8.32
N PHE A 88 -1.32 -11.36 -7.82
CA PHE A 88 -1.51 -11.52 -6.37
C PHE A 88 -0.18 -11.62 -5.61
N ILE A 89 0.83 -12.30 -6.18
CA ILE A 89 2.17 -12.37 -5.60
C ILE A 89 2.82 -10.98 -5.61
N SER A 90 2.64 -10.18 -6.67
CA SER A 90 3.25 -8.85 -6.73
C SER A 90 2.70 -7.87 -5.70
N LEU A 91 1.49 -8.09 -5.17
CA LEU A 91 0.95 -7.33 -4.04
C LEU A 91 1.76 -7.50 -2.73
N THR A 92 2.60 -8.54 -2.64
CA THR A 92 3.56 -8.66 -1.52
C THR A 92 4.62 -7.56 -1.54
N GLY A 93 4.95 -7.00 -2.71
CA GLY A 93 5.93 -5.92 -2.85
C GLY A 93 5.55 -4.66 -2.06
N PRO A 94 4.40 -4.03 -2.34
CA PRO A 94 3.90 -2.89 -1.57
C PRO A 94 3.76 -3.17 -0.09
N PHE A 95 3.33 -4.39 0.28
CA PHE A 95 3.23 -4.81 1.66
C PHE A 95 4.59 -4.80 2.37
N ILE A 96 5.61 -5.41 1.78
CA ILE A 96 6.98 -5.45 2.33
C ILE A 96 7.57 -4.04 2.38
N ALA A 97 7.39 -3.25 1.33
CA ALA A 97 7.89 -1.89 1.23
C ALA A 97 7.24 -0.92 2.23
N LEU A 98 6.03 -1.20 2.72
CA LEU A 98 5.40 -0.46 3.82
C LEU A 98 5.83 -1.00 5.18
N LEU A 99 5.75 -2.32 5.36
CA LEU A 99 5.94 -2.98 6.65
C LEU A 99 7.36 -2.78 7.19
N ILE A 100 8.38 -3.00 6.36
CA ILE A 100 9.78 -2.95 6.79
C ILE A 100 10.16 -1.54 7.26
N PRO A 101 9.96 -0.47 6.48
CA PRO A 101 10.27 0.88 6.94
C PRO A 101 9.45 1.28 8.16
N LYS A 102 8.17 0.90 8.25
CA LYS A 102 7.33 1.22 9.42
C LYS A 102 7.89 0.57 10.69
N LEU A 103 8.29 -0.70 10.62
CA LEU A 103 8.97 -1.39 11.73
C LEU A 103 10.30 -0.73 12.10
N ILE A 104 11.13 -0.39 11.10
CA ILE A 104 12.43 0.23 11.32
C ILE A 104 12.27 1.61 11.96
N LEU A 105 11.45 2.48 11.39
CA LEU A 105 11.21 3.84 11.87
C LEU A 105 10.60 3.83 13.28
N ALA A 106 9.60 2.97 13.53
CA ALA A 106 9.02 2.83 14.86
C ALA A 106 10.04 2.37 15.91
N ARG A 107 10.97 1.47 15.55
CA ARG A 107 12.05 1.02 16.45
C ARG A 107 13.11 2.09 16.67
N ILE A 108 13.57 2.77 15.62
CA ILE A 108 14.58 3.84 15.70
C ILE A 108 14.05 4.99 16.58
N LEU A 109 12.79 5.36 16.38
CA LEU A 109 12.13 6.42 17.15
C LEU A 109 11.56 5.94 18.49
N ARG A 110 11.83 4.68 18.85
CA ARG A 110 11.45 4.04 20.14
C ARG A 110 9.96 4.20 20.48
N LEU A 111 9.09 4.13 19.47
CA LEU A 111 7.66 4.19 19.68
C LEU A 111 7.18 2.94 20.42
N ARG A 112 6.22 3.12 21.34
CA ARG A 112 5.62 2.02 22.11
C ARG A 112 4.11 1.93 21.84
N PRO A 113 3.69 1.63 20.60
CA PRO A 113 2.29 1.45 20.29
C PRO A 113 1.74 0.19 20.98
N PRO A 114 0.59 0.23 21.66
CA PRO A 114 -0.12 -0.97 22.09
C PRO A 114 -0.81 -1.64 20.89
N PRO A 115 -0.83 -2.98 20.76
CA PRO A 115 -0.30 -4.00 21.69
C PRO A 115 1.21 -4.28 21.53
N GLY A 116 1.85 -3.70 20.53
CA GLY A 116 3.29 -3.79 20.28
C GLY A 116 3.64 -3.24 18.91
N ILE A 117 4.93 -3.05 18.62
CA ILE A 117 5.40 -2.50 17.33
C ILE A 117 5.02 -3.40 16.15
N THR A 118 5.21 -4.72 16.28
CA THR A 118 4.96 -5.66 15.16
C THR A 118 3.48 -5.74 14.79
N PRO A 119 2.53 -5.97 15.73
CA PRO A 119 1.11 -5.97 15.40
C PRO A 119 0.62 -4.63 14.85
N TYR A 120 1.10 -3.51 15.42
CA TYR A 120 0.81 -2.18 14.89
C TYR A 120 1.25 -2.05 13.43
N ALA A 121 2.52 -2.35 13.13
CA ALA A 121 3.05 -2.15 11.79
C ALA A 121 2.34 -3.04 10.76
N PHE A 122 2.00 -4.28 11.14
CA PHE A 122 1.24 -5.20 10.28
C PHE A 122 -0.18 -4.67 10.01
N VAL A 123 -0.93 -4.32 11.06
CA VAL A 123 -2.31 -3.83 10.94
C VAL A 123 -2.36 -2.51 10.20
N SER A 124 -1.49 -1.56 10.52
CA SER A 124 -1.40 -0.28 9.81
C SER A 124 -1.06 -0.48 8.34
N THR A 125 -0.08 -1.34 8.01
CA THR A 125 0.26 -1.65 6.61
C THR A 125 -0.90 -2.28 5.87
N PHE A 126 -1.59 -3.24 6.48
CA PHE A 126 -2.76 -3.88 5.89
C PHE A 126 -3.89 -2.87 5.64
N LEU A 127 -4.22 -2.05 6.65
CA LEU A 127 -5.25 -1.00 6.52
C LEU A 127 -4.86 0.03 5.46
N PHE A 128 -3.59 0.43 5.40
CA PHE A 128 -3.09 1.33 4.37
C PHE A 128 -3.36 0.75 2.98
N LEU A 129 -2.97 -0.50 2.72
CA LEU A 129 -3.18 -1.10 1.40
C LEU A 129 -4.67 -1.21 1.03
N VAL A 130 -5.49 -1.68 1.97
CA VAL A 130 -6.94 -1.84 1.75
C VAL A 130 -7.61 -0.49 1.51
N ILE A 131 -7.26 0.54 2.26
CA ILE A 131 -7.90 1.86 2.14
C ILE A 131 -7.37 2.62 0.93
N VAL A 132 -6.04 2.69 0.75
CA VAL A 132 -5.40 3.54 -0.26
C VAL A 132 -5.46 2.92 -1.66
N PHE A 133 -5.43 1.59 -1.79
CA PHE A 133 -5.57 0.93 -3.10
C PHE A 133 -6.95 0.29 -3.29
N GLY A 134 -7.50 -0.34 -2.24
CA GLY A 134 -8.77 -1.05 -2.34
C GLY A 134 -9.98 -0.13 -2.54
N ILE A 135 -10.08 0.98 -1.80
CA ILE A 135 -11.22 1.90 -1.95
C ILE A 135 -11.23 2.58 -3.32
N PRO A 136 -10.12 3.17 -3.83
CA PRO A 136 -10.12 3.73 -5.18
C PRO A 136 -10.43 2.70 -6.27
N ALA A 137 -9.91 1.48 -6.14
CA ALA A 137 -10.22 0.39 -7.08
C ALA A 137 -11.72 0.03 -7.05
N LEU A 138 -12.32 -0.04 -5.86
CA LEU A 138 -13.76 -0.30 -5.69
C LEU A 138 -14.61 0.83 -6.29
N ILE A 139 -14.25 2.10 -6.06
CA ILE A 139 -14.94 3.25 -6.65
C ILE A 139 -14.96 3.14 -8.18
N ILE A 140 -13.81 2.86 -8.80
CA ILE A 140 -13.72 2.70 -10.26
C ILE A 140 -14.51 1.50 -10.76
N TYR A 141 -14.48 0.38 -10.03
CA TYR A 141 -15.27 -0.80 -10.37
C TYR A 141 -16.77 -0.49 -10.35
N LEU A 142 -17.26 0.16 -9.30
CA LEU A 142 -18.67 0.54 -9.19
C LEU A 142 -19.07 1.52 -10.30
N LEU A 143 -18.25 2.54 -10.58
CA LEU A 143 -18.47 3.49 -11.68
C LEU A 143 -18.34 2.88 -13.08
N ARG A 144 -17.82 1.66 -13.21
CA ARG A 144 -17.82 0.91 -14.48
C ARG A 144 -19.13 0.14 -14.69
N SER A 145 -19.80 -0.23 -13.62
CA SER A 145 -21.05 -0.98 -13.63
C SER A 145 -22.29 -0.10 -13.87
N PHE A 146 -22.12 1.22 -13.88
CA PHE A 146 -23.12 2.24 -14.25
C PHE A 146 -22.69 2.97 -15.53
#